data_AF-A0A6A5FHV1-F1
#
_entry.id   AF-A0A6A5FHV1-F1
#
_cell.length_a   1.000
_cell.length_b   1.000
_cell.length_c   1.000
_cell.angle_alpha   90.00
_cell.angle_beta   90.00
_cell.angle_gamma   90.00
#
_symmetry.space_group_name_H-M   'P 1'
#
loop_
_entity.id
_entity.type
_entity.pdbx_description
1 polymer ?
#
loop_
_entity_poly.entity_id
_entity_poly.type
_entity_poly.pdbx_seq_one_letter_code
_entity_poly.pdbx_strand_id
1 'polypeptide(L)'
;MTKFVVWTKDKAFGVDDPKPGSKKIMWELQYVPFDGIPFMVVGRRVYSCHQGLDKHKHDKQTRQLQLLDDHSDHCYKKRRSILKDSKKLDCPARIYVVHLIRFPDYKIPDDIHKQRKECAGRLRRALATNPSEVKFEEQYVACFPGIEEHKNHPVGPVDRSSTSPKDGSKTKKRQKCGSLLRQISALTPHLQEEPFLDSLIVRLNDLLEDVRRHSPKDDPLPLSDTPPSKKCWWFLSISSLLMNLYHIRAIS
;
A
#
# COMPACT_ATOMS: atom_id res chain seq x y z
N MET A 1 -0.88 7.08 -3.73
CA MET A 1 -1.60 5.87 -4.22
C MET A 1 -0.85 4.64 -3.71
N THR A 2 -1.50 3.82 -2.88
CA THR A 2 -0.86 2.64 -2.28
C THR A 2 -0.91 1.46 -3.24
N LYS A 3 0.25 0.98 -3.69
CA LYS A 3 0.36 -0.17 -4.58
C LYS A 3 0.40 -1.46 -3.76
N PHE A 4 -0.24 -2.51 -4.26
CA PHE A 4 -0.23 -3.86 -3.70
C PHE A 4 0.51 -4.84 -4.63
N VAL A 5 1.16 -5.83 -4.04
CA VAL A 5 1.86 -6.92 -4.74
C VAL A 5 1.33 -8.25 -4.25
N VAL A 6 1.30 -9.25 -5.13
CA VAL A 6 0.84 -10.61 -4.76
C VAL A 6 1.75 -11.14 -3.65
N TRP A 7 1.13 -11.52 -2.53
CA TRP A 7 1.83 -12.12 -1.40
C TRP A 7 1.74 -13.64 -1.46
N THR A 8 0.54 -14.17 -1.56
CA THR A 8 0.27 -15.60 -1.73
C THR A 8 -0.91 -15.80 -2.68
N LYS A 9 -0.91 -16.90 -3.42
CA LYS A 9 -2.01 -17.33 -4.29
C LYS A 9 -2.15 -18.85 -4.17
N ASP A 10 -3.35 -19.31 -3.86
CA ASP A 10 -3.67 -20.74 -3.93
C ASP A 10 -3.76 -21.18 -5.39
N LYS A 11 -3.31 -22.40 -5.70
CA LYS A 11 -3.34 -22.94 -7.07
C LYS A 11 -4.74 -22.94 -7.68
N ALA A 12 -5.76 -23.22 -6.86
CA ALA A 12 -7.16 -23.28 -7.26
C ALA A 12 -7.85 -21.90 -7.34
N PHE A 13 -7.17 -20.80 -7.00
CA PHE A 13 -7.77 -19.46 -7.08
C PHE A 13 -7.90 -19.00 -8.54
N GLY A 14 -9.12 -18.61 -8.94
CA GLY A 14 -9.45 -18.18 -10.30
C GLY A 14 -9.37 -19.29 -11.34
N VAL A 15 -9.67 -20.53 -10.95
CA VAL A 15 -9.86 -21.65 -11.90
C VAL A 15 -11.28 -21.54 -12.45
N ASP A 16 -11.41 -21.59 -13.77
CA ASP A 16 -12.69 -21.61 -14.47
C ASP A 16 -13.47 -22.89 -14.13
N ASP A 17 -14.80 -22.79 -14.01
CA ASP A 17 -15.71 -23.87 -13.62
C ASP A 17 -15.26 -24.61 -12.35
N PRO A 18 -15.18 -23.92 -11.20
CA PRO A 18 -14.68 -24.50 -9.98
C PRO A 18 -15.61 -25.62 -9.52
N LYS A 19 -15.08 -26.84 -9.44
CA LYS A 19 -15.88 -28.00 -9.01
C LYS A 19 -16.02 -28.00 -7.48
N PRO A 20 -17.22 -28.22 -6.95
CA PRO A 20 -17.43 -28.45 -5.52
C PRO A 20 -16.77 -29.79 -5.13
N GLY A 21 -15.50 -29.72 -4.74
CA GLY A 21 -14.71 -30.89 -4.33
C GLY A 21 -15.01 -31.34 -2.91
N SER A 22 -14.19 -32.24 -2.36
CA SER A 22 -14.26 -32.73 -0.97
C SER A 22 -13.89 -31.68 0.10
N LYS A 23 -13.96 -30.39 -0.23
CA LYS A 23 -13.59 -29.30 0.66
C LYS A 23 -14.62 -29.12 1.77
N LYS A 24 -14.17 -28.55 2.89
CA LYS A 24 -15.01 -28.26 4.06
C LYS A 24 -16.11 -27.25 3.69
N ILE A 25 -17.36 -27.59 4.00
CA ILE A 25 -18.49 -26.65 3.98
C ILE A 25 -18.37 -25.71 5.17
N MET A 26 -18.48 -24.41 4.91
CA MET A 26 -18.36 -23.33 5.87
C MET A 26 -19.62 -22.47 5.84
N TRP A 27 -19.82 -21.71 6.92
CA TRP A 27 -20.97 -20.81 7.10
C TRP A 27 -20.54 -19.37 7.33
N GLU A 28 -19.30 -19.17 7.76
CA GLU A 28 -18.70 -17.86 8.02
C GLU A 28 -17.18 -17.94 7.91
N LEU A 29 -16.57 -16.80 7.65
CA LEU A 29 -15.13 -16.54 7.72
C LEU A 29 -14.93 -15.15 8.32
N GLN A 30 -13.70 -14.82 8.70
CA GLN A 30 -13.34 -13.48 9.20
C GLN A 30 -13.85 -12.32 8.31
N TYR A 31 -13.90 -12.53 6.99
CA TYR A 31 -14.34 -11.53 6.00
C TYR A 31 -15.65 -11.91 5.29
N VAL A 32 -16.32 -12.98 5.74
CA VAL A 32 -17.57 -13.46 5.16
C VAL A 32 -18.53 -13.70 6.33
N PRO A 33 -19.40 -12.73 6.66
CA PRO A 33 -20.33 -12.88 7.76
C PRO A 33 -21.35 -14.00 7.48
N PHE A 34 -21.98 -14.50 8.54
CA PHE A 34 -23.06 -15.47 8.43
C PHE A 34 -24.29 -14.83 7.75
N ASP A 35 -24.71 -15.41 6.64
CA ASP A 35 -25.89 -15.03 5.85
C ASP A 35 -26.91 -16.18 5.73
N GLY A 36 -26.67 -17.27 6.47
CA GLY A 36 -27.45 -18.51 6.40
C GLY A 36 -27.15 -19.38 5.18
N ILE A 37 -26.27 -18.99 4.27
CA ILE A 37 -25.97 -19.73 3.03
C ILE A 37 -24.64 -20.48 3.20
N PRO A 38 -24.62 -21.82 3.08
CA PRO A 38 -23.38 -22.57 3.16
C PRO A 38 -22.51 -22.31 1.92
N PHE A 39 -21.19 -22.32 2.12
CA PHE A 39 -20.23 -22.13 1.04
C PHE A 39 -18.98 -23.00 1.18
N MET A 40 -18.25 -23.16 0.08
CA MET A 40 -16.93 -23.78 0.03
C MET A 40 -15.89 -22.78 -0.45
N VAL A 41 -14.70 -22.79 0.15
CA VAL A 41 -13.57 -21.98 -0.31
C VAL A 41 -12.87 -22.68 -1.46
N VAL A 42 -12.92 -22.09 -2.66
CA VAL A 42 -12.18 -22.60 -3.82
C VAL A 42 -10.69 -22.30 -3.66
N GLY A 43 -10.36 -21.06 -3.34
CA GLY A 43 -8.98 -20.64 -3.10
C GLY A 43 -8.91 -19.22 -2.56
N ARG A 44 -7.70 -18.84 -2.14
CA ARG A 44 -7.40 -17.52 -1.61
C ARG A 44 -6.29 -16.87 -2.40
N ARG A 45 -6.35 -15.55 -2.49
CA ARG A 45 -5.27 -14.70 -2.99
C ARG A 45 -5.09 -13.55 -2.03
N VAL A 46 -3.88 -13.42 -1.51
CA VAL A 46 -3.51 -12.34 -0.60
C VAL A 46 -2.58 -11.40 -1.35
N TYR A 47 -2.87 -10.11 -1.27
CA TYR A 47 -1.97 -9.07 -1.71
C TYR A 47 -1.44 -8.34 -0.48
N SER A 48 -0.15 -8.04 -0.49
CA SER A 48 0.49 -7.22 0.54
C SER A 48 0.77 -5.83 -0.02
N CYS A 49 0.79 -4.81 0.84
CA CYS A 49 1.32 -3.51 0.45
C CYS A 49 2.70 -3.67 -0.21
N HIS A 50 3.00 -2.87 -1.24
CA HIS A 50 4.32 -2.88 -1.88
C HIS A 50 5.46 -2.54 -0.90
N GLN A 51 5.15 -1.76 0.15
CA GLN A 51 6.02 -1.45 1.29
C GLN A 51 5.85 -2.43 2.46
N GLY A 52 5.20 -3.57 2.24
CA GLY A 52 5.04 -4.64 3.23
C GLY A 52 6.35 -5.35 3.58
N LEU A 53 6.24 -6.47 4.28
CA LEU A 53 7.38 -7.27 4.70
C LEU A 53 8.26 -7.71 3.51
N ASP A 54 9.58 -7.69 3.71
CA ASP A 54 10.56 -8.21 2.76
C ASP A 54 10.79 -9.70 3.02
N LYS A 55 10.11 -10.57 2.26
CA LYS A 55 10.25 -12.04 2.39
C LYS A 55 11.69 -12.54 2.23
N HIS A 56 12.49 -11.80 1.46
CA HIS A 56 13.86 -12.19 1.12
C HIS A 56 14.89 -11.35 1.88
N LYS A 57 14.50 -10.74 3.01
CA LYS A 57 15.41 -9.94 3.83
C LYS A 57 16.64 -10.76 4.24
N HIS A 58 16.41 -11.97 4.74
CA HIS A 58 17.47 -12.88 5.17
C HIS A 58 18.38 -13.26 3.98
N ASP A 59 17.82 -13.72 2.87
CA ASP A 59 18.60 -14.11 1.68
C ASP A 59 19.46 -12.95 1.16
N LYS A 60 18.93 -11.72 1.18
CA LYS A 60 19.67 -10.51 0.82
C LYS A 60 20.82 -10.23 1.78
N GLN A 61 20.60 -10.40 3.09
CA GLN A 61 21.64 -10.24 4.11
C GLN A 61 22.74 -11.29 3.94
N THR A 62 22.39 -12.56 3.76
CA THR A 62 23.36 -13.63 3.49
C THR A 62 24.18 -13.35 2.24
N ARG A 63 23.53 -12.94 1.15
CA ARG A 63 24.23 -12.57 -0.10
C ARG A 63 25.15 -11.37 0.11
N GLN A 64 24.75 -10.41 0.93
CA GLN A 64 25.58 -9.26 1.25
C GLN A 64 26.82 -9.67 2.06
N LEU A 65 26.67 -10.53 3.06
CA LEU A 65 27.79 -11.05 3.84
C LEU A 65 28.77 -11.86 2.97
N GLN A 66 28.28 -12.73 2.10
CA GLN A 66 29.12 -13.48 1.14
C GLN A 66 29.94 -12.56 0.22
N LEU A 67 29.38 -11.41 -0.18
CA LEU A 67 30.08 -10.43 -1.03
C LEU A 67 31.09 -9.57 -0.26
N LEU A 68 31.01 -9.51 1.07
CA LEU A 68 32.00 -8.82 1.91
C LEU A 68 33.21 -9.70 2.20
N ASP A 69 33.01 -11.03 2.24
CA ASP A 69 34.04 -12.04 2.47
C ASP A 69 34.87 -12.37 1.19
N ASP A 70 34.30 -12.11 0.02
CA ASP A 70 34.97 -12.28 -1.28
C ASP A 70 36.00 -11.14 -1.50
N HIS A 71 37.24 -11.37 -1.06
CA HIS A 71 38.40 -10.48 -1.19
C HIS A 71 38.88 -10.23 -2.64
N SER A 72 38.13 -10.64 -3.67
CA SER A 72 38.57 -10.46 -5.06
C SER A 72 38.63 -8.99 -5.49
N ASP A 73 39.83 -8.55 -5.90
CA ASP A 73 40.21 -7.15 -6.16
C ASP A 73 39.59 -6.54 -7.43
N HIS A 74 38.58 -7.19 -8.03
CA HIS A 74 37.98 -6.80 -9.30
C HIS A 74 36.47 -6.48 -9.23
N CYS A 75 35.89 -6.37 -8.03
CA CYS A 75 34.43 -6.28 -7.83
C CYS A 75 33.88 -4.86 -7.53
N TYR A 76 34.48 -3.79 -8.07
CA TYR A 76 34.06 -2.41 -7.76
C TYR A 76 32.65 -2.04 -8.29
N LYS A 77 32.16 -2.70 -9.36
CA LYS A 77 30.83 -2.40 -9.94
C LYS A 77 29.65 -3.05 -9.19
N LYS A 78 29.84 -4.19 -8.52
CA LYS A 78 28.75 -4.87 -7.78
C LYS A 78 28.54 -4.25 -6.39
N ARG A 79 29.59 -3.73 -5.73
CA ARG A 79 29.51 -3.16 -4.37
C ARG A 79 28.49 -2.03 -4.20
N ARG A 80 28.29 -1.16 -5.20
CA ARG A 80 27.32 -0.05 -5.13
C ARG A 80 25.85 -0.52 -5.19
N SER A 81 25.58 -1.73 -5.71
CA SER A 81 24.24 -2.33 -5.72
C SER A 81 23.88 -2.98 -4.37
N ILE A 82 24.89 -3.39 -3.60
CA ILE A 82 24.76 -4.17 -2.36
C ILE A 82 24.14 -3.35 -1.20
N LEU A 83 24.25 -2.03 -1.24
CA LEU A 83 23.92 -1.15 -0.09
C LEU A 83 22.64 -0.33 -0.27
N LYS A 84 21.75 -0.68 -1.20
CA LYS A 84 20.47 0.04 -1.30
C LYS A 84 19.51 -0.51 -0.26
N ASP A 85 19.15 0.32 0.71
CA ASP A 85 18.05 0.04 1.64
C ASP A 85 16.80 -0.37 0.87
N SER A 86 16.20 -1.48 1.28
CA SER A 86 15.00 -2.01 0.64
C SER A 86 13.88 -0.98 0.71
N LYS A 87 13.09 -0.84 -0.36
CA LYS A 87 11.86 -0.02 -0.36
C LYS A 87 10.76 -0.59 0.56
N LYS A 88 11.00 -1.75 1.17
CA LYS A 88 10.10 -2.47 2.07
C LYS A 88 10.21 -1.86 3.46
N LEU A 89 9.08 -1.43 4.02
CA LEU A 89 8.99 -0.75 5.32
C LEU A 89 8.20 -1.57 6.34
N ASP A 90 8.02 -2.86 6.06
CA ASP A 90 7.31 -3.80 6.94
C ASP A 90 5.86 -3.37 7.26
N CYS A 91 5.16 -2.84 6.26
CA CYS A 91 3.75 -2.52 6.36
C CYS A 91 2.89 -3.80 6.51
N PRO A 92 2.00 -3.90 7.52
CA PRO A 92 1.17 -5.09 7.72
C PRO A 92 -0.06 -5.14 6.80
N ALA A 93 -0.44 -4.02 6.17
CA ALA A 93 -1.65 -3.92 5.35
C ALA A 93 -1.70 -4.96 4.21
N ARG A 94 -2.82 -5.69 4.16
CA ARG A 94 -3.07 -6.78 3.20
C ARG A 94 -4.49 -6.70 2.66
N ILE A 95 -4.64 -7.03 1.38
CA ILE A 95 -5.93 -7.30 0.75
C ILE A 95 -6.12 -8.81 0.71
N TYR A 96 -7.26 -9.27 1.21
CA TYR A 96 -7.65 -10.67 1.16
C TYR A 96 -8.72 -10.84 0.10
N VAL A 97 -8.46 -11.67 -0.91
CA VAL A 97 -9.46 -12.05 -1.91
C VAL A 97 -9.74 -13.54 -1.76
N VAL A 98 -10.99 -13.88 -1.52
CA VAL A 98 -11.44 -15.26 -1.32
C VAL A 98 -12.40 -15.62 -2.44
N HIS A 99 -12.09 -16.70 -3.15
CA HIS A 99 -12.95 -17.28 -4.17
C HIS A 99 -13.82 -18.37 -3.51
N LEU A 100 -15.13 -18.21 -3.60
CA LEU A 100 -16.14 -19.03 -2.93
C LEU A 100 -17.11 -19.63 -3.93
N ILE A 101 -17.63 -20.81 -3.58
CA ILE A 101 -18.83 -21.40 -4.17
C ILE A 101 -19.92 -21.38 -3.09
N ARG A 102 -21.04 -20.69 -3.33
CA ARG A 102 -22.21 -20.63 -2.43
C ARG A 102 -23.30 -21.59 -2.89
N PHE A 103 -24.10 -22.09 -1.94
CA PHE A 103 -25.22 -23.01 -2.21
C PHE A 103 -26.54 -22.43 -1.69
N PRO A 104 -27.20 -21.52 -2.44
CA PRO A 104 -28.44 -20.85 -2.00
C PRO A 104 -29.58 -21.81 -1.65
N ASP A 105 -29.71 -22.93 -2.37
CA ASP A 105 -30.74 -23.97 -2.13
C ASP A 105 -30.61 -24.66 -0.76
N TYR A 106 -29.50 -24.44 -0.07
CA TYR A 106 -29.17 -25.02 1.23
C TYR A 106 -29.17 -23.95 2.34
N LYS A 107 -29.84 -22.81 2.12
CA LYS A 107 -29.97 -21.75 3.13
C LYS A 107 -30.69 -22.24 4.38
N ILE A 108 -30.17 -21.88 5.56
CA ILE A 108 -30.82 -22.08 6.85
C ILE A 108 -31.38 -20.75 7.39
N PRO A 109 -32.51 -20.78 8.12
CA PRO A 109 -33.13 -19.57 8.65
C PRO A 109 -32.37 -19.04 9.87
N ASP A 110 -31.95 -19.93 10.77
CA ASP A 110 -31.39 -19.56 12.06
C ASP A 110 -29.98 -20.09 12.21
N ASP A 111 -29.16 -19.35 12.96
CA ASP A 111 -27.81 -19.79 13.29
C ASP A 111 -27.81 -20.84 14.41
N ILE A 112 -28.32 -22.02 14.10
CA ILE A 112 -28.42 -23.13 15.04
C ILE A 112 -27.45 -24.23 14.63
N HIS A 113 -26.58 -24.65 15.54
CA HIS A 113 -25.56 -25.67 15.30
C HIS A 113 -26.13 -26.98 14.71
N LYS A 114 -27.31 -27.41 15.20
CA LYS A 114 -28.03 -28.58 14.66
C LYS A 114 -28.41 -28.39 13.18
N GLN A 115 -28.98 -27.25 12.82
CA GLN A 115 -29.34 -26.91 11.44
C GLN A 115 -28.10 -26.84 10.53
N ARG A 116 -27.02 -26.18 10.98
CA ARG A 116 -25.73 -26.14 10.25
C ARG A 116 -25.23 -27.56 9.96
N LYS A 117 -25.26 -28.46 10.94
CA LYS A 117 -24.78 -29.85 10.80
C LYS A 117 -25.65 -30.67 9.84
N GLU A 118 -26.97 -30.59 9.99
CA GLU A 118 -27.94 -31.32 9.17
C GLU A 118 -27.90 -30.85 7.71
N CYS A 119 -27.89 -29.53 7.49
CA CYS A 119 -27.80 -28.94 6.17
C CYS A 119 -26.47 -29.29 5.48
N ALA A 120 -25.34 -29.14 6.17
CA ALA A 120 -24.05 -29.53 5.61
C ALA A 120 -23.97 -31.04 5.31
N GLY A 121 -24.66 -31.88 6.10
CA GLY A 121 -24.81 -33.31 5.84
C GLY A 121 -25.62 -33.60 4.57
N ARG A 122 -26.76 -32.91 4.39
CA ARG A 122 -27.57 -32.98 3.16
C ARG A 122 -26.78 -32.56 1.93
N LEU A 123 -26.10 -31.42 1.99
CA LEU A 123 -25.28 -30.91 0.89
C LEU A 123 -24.14 -31.87 0.54
N ARG A 124 -23.45 -32.45 1.54
CA ARG A 124 -22.42 -33.48 1.29
C ARG A 124 -22.98 -34.70 0.58
N ARG A 125 -24.16 -35.18 0.97
CA ARG A 125 -24.81 -36.32 0.30
C ARG A 125 -25.19 -35.98 -1.13
N ALA A 126 -25.80 -34.82 -1.37
CA ALA A 126 -26.19 -34.38 -2.71
C ALA A 126 -24.97 -34.26 -3.64
N LEU A 127 -23.88 -33.66 -3.16
CA LEU A 127 -22.62 -33.55 -3.90
C LEU A 127 -21.96 -34.92 -4.15
N ALA A 128 -22.17 -35.91 -3.29
CA ALA A 128 -21.64 -37.26 -3.47
C ALA A 128 -22.49 -38.11 -4.44
N THR A 129 -23.80 -37.93 -4.44
CA THR A 129 -24.73 -38.69 -5.30
C THR A 129 -24.80 -38.09 -6.70
N ASN A 130 -25.20 -36.83 -6.83
CA ASN A 130 -25.41 -36.13 -8.11
C ASN A 130 -24.77 -34.74 -8.08
N PRO A 131 -23.43 -34.63 -8.19
CA PRO A 131 -22.75 -33.33 -8.13
C PRO A 131 -23.27 -32.31 -9.16
N SER A 132 -23.67 -32.76 -10.35
CA SER A 132 -24.15 -31.91 -11.44
C SER A 132 -25.54 -31.30 -11.19
N GLU A 133 -26.34 -31.88 -10.28
CA GLU A 133 -27.67 -31.40 -9.94
C GLU A 133 -27.63 -30.28 -8.89
N VAL A 134 -26.54 -30.23 -8.10
CA VAL A 134 -26.36 -29.24 -7.06
C VAL A 134 -26.02 -27.89 -7.70
N LYS A 135 -26.99 -26.98 -7.69
CA LYS A 135 -26.78 -25.60 -8.13
C LYS A 135 -25.90 -24.85 -7.16
N PHE A 136 -25.02 -24.03 -7.71
CA PHE A 136 -24.14 -23.19 -6.92
C PHE A 136 -23.84 -21.86 -7.64
N GLU A 137 -23.46 -20.87 -6.85
CA GLU A 137 -23.07 -19.55 -7.33
C GLU A 137 -21.60 -19.29 -7.01
N GLU A 138 -20.84 -18.85 -8.01
CA GLU A 138 -19.45 -18.41 -7.84
C GLU A 138 -19.39 -16.98 -7.30
N GLN A 139 -18.57 -16.73 -6.28
CA GLN A 139 -18.43 -15.39 -5.71
C GLN A 139 -16.99 -15.09 -5.29
N TYR A 140 -16.55 -13.86 -5.53
CA TYR A 140 -15.30 -13.31 -5.02
C TYR A 140 -15.57 -12.29 -3.92
N VAL A 141 -14.99 -12.52 -2.74
CA VAL A 141 -15.06 -11.57 -1.62
C VAL A 141 -13.69 -10.95 -1.44
N ALA A 142 -13.62 -9.61 -1.54
CA ALA A 142 -12.40 -8.84 -1.32
C ALA A 142 -12.52 -8.01 -0.03
N CYS A 143 -11.59 -8.22 0.89
CA CYS A 143 -11.41 -7.38 2.08
C CYS A 143 -10.20 -6.47 1.86
N PHE A 144 -10.46 -5.17 1.84
CA PHE A 144 -9.43 -4.15 1.75
C PHE A 144 -8.99 -3.71 3.15
N PRO A 145 -7.70 -3.46 3.37
CA PRO A 145 -7.24 -2.95 4.65
C PRO A 145 -7.69 -1.50 4.81
N GLY A 146 -7.95 -1.09 6.05
CA GLY A 146 -8.16 0.30 6.39
C GLY A 146 -6.90 1.15 6.25
N ILE A 147 -7.04 2.47 6.34
CA ILE A 147 -5.90 3.41 6.26
C ILE A 147 -4.98 3.22 7.47
N GLU A 148 -5.56 2.93 8.62
CA GLU A 148 -4.93 2.67 9.90
C GLU A 148 -4.10 1.38 9.94
N GLU A 149 -4.40 0.40 9.08
CA GLU A 149 -3.61 -0.82 8.95
C GLU A 149 -2.30 -0.56 8.20
N HIS A 150 -2.19 0.55 7.49
CA HIS A 150 -0.93 0.95 6.90
C HIS A 150 -0.02 1.58 7.94
N LYS A 151 0.94 0.79 8.42
CA LYS A 151 1.97 1.21 9.35
C LYS A 151 3.29 1.44 8.64
N ASN A 152 4.16 2.23 9.28
CA ASN A 152 5.54 2.50 8.88
C ASN A 152 5.72 3.27 7.56
N HIS A 153 4.63 3.80 6.99
CA HIS A 153 4.68 4.67 5.82
C HIS A 153 3.46 5.59 5.69
N PRO A 154 3.58 6.74 5.02
CA PRO A 154 2.45 7.61 4.76
C PRO A 154 1.45 6.96 3.79
N VAL A 155 0.15 7.19 4.03
CA VAL A 155 -0.96 6.77 3.17
C VAL A 155 -1.86 7.95 2.89
N GLY A 156 -2.07 8.24 1.61
CA GLY A 156 -2.92 9.34 1.14
C GLY A 156 -2.40 9.98 -0.14
N PRO A 157 -3.15 10.95 -0.70
CA PRO A 157 -2.59 11.92 -1.62
C PRO A 157 -1.58 12.74 -0.82
N VAL A 158 -0.31 12.35 -0.92
CA VAL A 158 0.77 13.24 -0.55
C VAL A 158 0.62 14.42 -1.50
N ASP A 159 0.34 15.60 -0.94
CA ASP A 159 0.30 16.83 -1.71
C ASP A 159 1.59 16.87 -2.54
N ARG A 160 1.42 16.88 -3.86
CA ARG A 160 2.54 16.78 -4.81
C ARG A 160 3.44 18.02 -4.79
N SER A 161 3.25 18.93 -3.85
CA SER A 161 4.10 20.08 -3.58
C SER A 161 5.33 19.76 -2.73
N SER A 162 5.45 18.59 -2.07
CA SER A 162 6.62 18.34 -1.18
C SER A 162 7.38 17.02 -1.33
N THR A 163 7.04 16.15 -2.28
CA THR A 163 7.90 14.99 -2.60
C THR A 163 8.01 14.75 -4.10
N SER A 164 8.77 15.62 -4.76
CA SER A 164 9.60 15.18 -5.88
C SER A 164 10.54 14.05 -5.39
N PRO A 165 11.00 13.15 -6.27
CA PRO A 165 11.95 12.10 -5.87
C PRO A 165 13.15 12.78 -5.24
N LYS A 166 13.30 12.72 -3.91
CA LYS A 166 14.47 13.25 -3.21
C LYS A 166 15.65 12.39 -3.63
N ASP A 167 16.28 12.87 -4.69
CA ASP A 167 17.59 12.50 -5.19
C ASP A 167 18.55 12.58 -3.99
N GLY A 168 18.78 11.44 -3.30
CA GLY A 168 19.48 11.40 -2.01
C GLY A 168 20.89 12.00 -2.07
N SER A 169 21.43 12.20 -3.27
CA SER A 169 22.65 12.94 -3.56
C SER A 169 22.54 14.44 -3.23
N LYS A 170 21.42 15.10 -3.58
CA LYS A 170 21.22 16.55 -3.35
C LYS A 170 21.08 16.86 -1.87
N THR A 171 20.34 16.04 -1.12
CA THR A 171 20.17 16.22 0.34
C THR A 171 21.48 16.05 1.09
N LYS A 172 22.30 15.05 0.74
CA LYS A 172 23.64 14.84 1.33
C LYS A 172 24.59 16.01 1.02
N LYS A 173 24.58 16.53 -0.21
CA LYS A 173 25.36 17.71 -0.59
C LYS A 173 24.92 18.96 0.18
N ARG A 174 23.60 19.17 0.36
CA ARG A 174 23.06 20.25 1.19
C ARG A 174 23.51 20.14 2.65
N GLN A 175 23.45 18.93 3.23
CA GLN A 175 23.90 18.69 4.61
C GLN A 175 25.40 18.98 4.77
N LYS A 176 26.24 18.53 3.82
CA LYS A 176 27.69 18.80 3.84
C LYS A 176 28.00 20.30 3.66
N CYS A 177 27.27 21.01 2.81
CA CYS A 177 27.40 22.45 2.68
C CYS A 177 27.04 23.17 3.99
N GLY A 178 25.93 22.76 4.63
CA GLY A 178 25.53 23.29 5.94
C GLY A 178 26.54 23.03 7.05
N SER A 179 27.20 21.86 7.07
CA SER A 179 28.25 21.59 8.06
C SER A 179 29.49 22.46 7.87
N LEU A 180 29.91 22.69 6.62
CA LEU A 180 31.05 23.56 6.32
C LEU A 180 30.77 25.02 6.71
N LEU A 181 29.57 25.54 6.42
CA LEU A 181 29.19 26.89 6.82
C LEU A 181 29.18 27.07 8.34
N ARG A 182 28.71 26.06 9.09
CA ARG A 182 28.78 26.08 10.56
C ARG A 182 30.22 26.06 11.08
N GLN A 183 31.11 25.30 10.46
CA GLN A 183 32.52 25.29 10.84
C GLN A 183 33.19 26.64 10.56
N ILE A 184 32.96 27.23 9.39
CA ILE A 184 33.46 28.57 9.05
C ILE A 184 32.97 29.57 10.11
N SER A 185 31.66 29.60 10.37
CA SER A 185 31.06 30.50 11.37
C SER A 185 31.60 30.29 12.79
N ALA A 186 31.96 29.07 13.17
CA ALA A 186 32.54 28.78 14.48
C ALA A 186 34.01 29.21 14.59
N LEU A 187 34.75 29.24 13.48
CA LEU A 187 36.15 29.65 13.44
C LEU A 187 36.33 31.16 13.25
N THR A 188 35.35 31.84 12.65
CA THR A 188 35.40 33.30 12.40
C THR A 188 35.75 34.13 13.65
N PRO A 189 35.20 33.88 14.86
CA PRO A 189 35.51 34.68 16.05
C PRO A 189 36.96 34.56 16.55
N HIS A 190 37.71 33.56 16.07
CA HIS A 190 39.08 33.29 16.50
C HIS A 190 40.13 33.89 15.56
N LEU A 191 39.72 34.52 14.47
CA LEU A 191 40.62 35.17 13.52
C LEU A 191 41.06 36.52 14.07
N GLN A 192 42.37 36.75 14.14
CA GLN A 192 42.98 37.98 14.66
C GLN A 192 43.56 38.88 13.55
N GLU A 193 43.71 38.34 12.34
CA GLU A 193 44.32 39.05 11.22
C GLU A 193 43.27 39.80 10.40
N GLU A 194 43.20 41.12 10.59
CA GLU A 194 42.37 42.05 9.80
C GLU A 194 42.47 41.87 8.27
N PRO A 195 43.67 41.78 7.63
CA PRO A 195 43.74 41.62 6.18
C PRO A 195 43.15 40.29 5.69
N PHE A 196 43.14 39.27 6.55
CA PHE A 196 42.50 37.99 6.24
C PHE A 196 40.97 38.08 6.36
N LEU A 197 40.46 38.82 7.35
CA LEU A 197 39.03 39.08 7.51
C LEU A 197 38.47 39.83 6.30
N ASP A 198 39.16 40.85 5.80
CA ASP A 198 38.78 41.57 4.58
C ASP A 198 38.70 40.63 3.35
N SER A 199 39.70 39.78 3.17
CA SER A 199 39.70 38.79 2.09
C SER A 199 38.56 37.76 2.25
N LEU A 200 38.26 37.34 3.47
CA LEU A 200 37.18 36.42 3.78
C LEU A 200 35.81 37.04 3.48
N ILE A 201 35.60 38.32 3.81
CA ILE A 201 34.37 39.06 3.52
C ILE A 201 34.11 39.10 2.01
N VAL A 202 35.12 39.43 1.20
CA VAL A 202 34.99 39.43 -0.27
C VAL A 202 34.57 38.05 -0.79
N ARG A 203 35.27 36.98 -0.34
CA ARG A 203 34.96 35.61 -0.77
C ARG A 203 33.57 35.13 -0.36
N LEU A 204 33.10 35.51 0.83
CA LEU A 204 31.76 35.16 1.31
C LEU A 204 30.67 35.91 0.53
N ASN A 205 30.91 37.17 0.16
CA ASN A 205 30.00 37.95 -0.68
C ASN A 205 29.90 37.36 -2.10
N ASP A 206 31.03 36.99 -2.71
CA ASP A 206 31.02 36.34 -4.02
C ASP A 206 30.22 35.03 -3.99
N LEU A 207 30.44 34.20 -2.95
CA LEU A 207 29.71 32.95 -2.76
C LEU A 207 28.20 33.20 -2.55
N LEU A 208 27.84 34.24 -1.80
CA LEU A 208 26.45 34.60 -1.55
C LEU A 208 25.73 35.03 -2.84
N GLU A 209 26.38 35.84 -3.67
CA GLU A 209 25.83 36.25 -4.97
C GLU A 209 25.68 35.06 -5.93
N ASP A 210 26.66 34.16 -5.97
CA ASP A 210 26.55 32.94 -6.76
C ASP A 210 25.38 32.06 -6.30
N VAL A 211 25.17 31.90 -4.98
CA VAL A 211 24.01 31.16 -4.45
C VAL A 211 22.69 31.86 -4.79
N ARG A 212 22.63 33.19 -4.72
CA ARG A 212 21.44 33.98 -5.07
C ARG A 212 21.06 33.83 -6.55
N ARG A 213 22.03 33.82 -7.47
CA ARG A 213 21.79 33.60 -8.91
C ARG A 213 21.16 32.24 -9.21
N HIS A 214 21.41 31.25 -8.35
CA HIS A 214 20.92 29.89 -8.52
C HIS A 214 19.71 29.56 -7.64
N SER A 215 19.19 30.51 -6.86
CA SER A 215 17.96 30.35 -6.08
C SER A 215 16.76 30.82 -6.91
N PRO A 216 15.65 30.04 -6.96
CA PRO A 216 14.41 30.52 -7.58
C PRO A 216 13.96 31.82 -6.89
N LYS A 217 13.67 32.85 -7.68
CA LYS A 217 12.96 34.04 -7.21
C LYS A 217 11.46 33.74 -7.38
N ASP A 218 10.65 34.16 -6.41
CA ASP A 218 9.18 34.07 -6.31
C ASP A 218 8.63 32.92 -5.43
N ASP A 219 8.41 33.21 -4.14
CA ASP A 219 7.08 33.62 -3.63
C ASP A 219 7.13 33.96 -2.11
N PRO A 220 6.36 34.96 -1.63
CA PRO A 220 6.29 35.33 -0.22
C PRO A 220 5.54 34.27 0.60
N LEU A 221 6.10 33.92 1.76
CA LEU A 221 5.53 32.99 2.74
C LEU A 221 4.10 33.42 3.16
N PRO A 222 3.06 32.57 2.99
CA PRO A 222 1.80 32.76 3.70
C PRO A 222 1.82 31.97 5.01
N LEU A 223 1.85 32.71 6.13
CA LEU A 223 1.32 32.28 7.42
C LEU A 223 -0.21 32.23 7.32
N SER A 224 -0.82 31.08 7.59
CA SER A 224 -2.06 30.95 8.39
C SER A 224 -2.57 29.51 8.42
N ASP A 225 -2.79 29.04 9.65
CA ASP A 225 -3.46 27.79 9.99
C ASP A 225 -4.98 27.91 9.80
N THR A 226 -5.60 26.93 9.15
CA THR A 226 -6.88 26.33 9.58
C THR A 226 -7.08 24.94 8.92
N PRO A 227 -7.64 23.94 9.63
CA PRO A 227 -7.86 22.60 9.07
C PRO A 227 -9.29 22.42 8.54
N PRO A 228 -9.51 21.86 7.34
CA PRO A 228 -10.85 21.47 6.91
C PRO A 228 -11.15 19.99 7.21
N SER A 229 -12.40 19.78 7.60
CA SER A 229 -12.95 18.57 8.19
C SER A 229 -13.30 17.46 7.20
N LYS A 230 -13.39 16.26 7.77
CA LYS A 230 -13.84 14.92 7.31
C LYS A 230 -14.88 14.89 6.18
N LYS A 231 -14.73 13.94 5.24
CA LYS A 231 -15.84 13.37 4.44
C LYS A 231 -15.68 11.85 4.27
N CYS A 232 -16.73 11.10 4.61
CA CYS A 232 -16.92 9.68 4.33
C CYS A 232 -17.77 9.53 3.05
N TRP A 233 -17.42 8.60 2.16
CA TRP A 233 -18.23 8.29 0.98
C TRP A 233 -18.75 6.86 1.04
N TRP A 234 -20.07 6.74 1.04
CA TRP A 234 -20.80 5.52 0.74
C TRP A 234 -20.96 5.45 -0.79
N PHE A 235 -20.45 4.40 -1.43
CA PHE A 235 -20.84 4.09 -2.80
C PHE A 235 -22.05 3.17 -2.76
N LEU A 236 -23.22 3.75 -3.02
CA LEU A 236 -24.40 3.01 -3.45
C LEU A 236 -24.42 2.97 -4.98
N SER A 237 -24.61 1.74 -5.46
CA SER A 237 -25.06 1.27 -6.76
C SER A 237 -25.57 2.32 -7.76
N ILE A 238 -25.01 2.32 -8.97
CA ILE A 238 -25.60 2.95 -10.15
C ILE A 238 -26.64 1.98 -10.72
N SER A 239 -27.92 2.27 -10.48
CA SER A 239 -29.00 1.89 -11.39
C SER A 239 -30.14 2.92 -11.29
N SER A 240 -30.57 3.40 -12.45
CA SER A 240 -31.81 4.12 -12.74
C SER A 240 -32.01 5.52 -12.16
N LEU A 241 -31.93 6.53 -13.03
CA LEU A 241 -33.02 7.50 -13.26
C LEU A 241 -32.62 8.50 -14.35
N LEU A 242 -33.07 8.24 -15.58
CA LEU A 242 -33.20 9.24 -16.61
C LEU A 242 -34.47 10.06 -16.34
N MET A 243 -34.24 11.35 -16.11
CA MET A 243 -35.02 12.50 -16.57
C MET A 243 -36.49 12.65 -16.09
N ASN A 244 -36.61 13.66 -15.21
CA ASN A 244 -37.79 14.34 -14.72
C ASN A 244 -38.75 14.85 -15.80
N LEU A 245 -40.04 14.74 -15.44
CA LEU A 245 -41.08 15.76 -15.48
C LEU A 245 -40.78 17.05 -16.28
N TYR A 246 -41.55 17.26 -17.34
CA TYR A 246 -42.10 18.57 -17.68
C TYR A 246 -43.55 18.64 -17.19
N HIS A 247 -43.80 19.58 -16.29
CA HIS A 247 -45.12 20.04 -15.88
C HIS A 247 -45.48 21.25 -16.76
N ILE A 248 -46.74 21.38 -17.22
CA ILE A 248 -47.59 22.58 -17.13
C ILE A 248 -48.92 22.35 -17.88
N ARG A 249 -50.02 22.67 -17.20
CA ARG A 249 -51.42 22.70 -17.62
C ARG A 249 -51.69 23.83 -18.65
N ALA A 250 -52.69 23.64 -19.53
CA ALA A 250 -53.84 24.55 -19.77
C ALA A 250 -54.61 24.09 -21.03
N ILE A 251 -55.88 23.70 -20.92
CA ILE A 251 -57.12 24.46 -21.24
C ILE A 251 -57.53 24.33 -22.73
N SER A 252 -58.84 24.06 -22.89
CA SER A 252 -59.71 23.91 -24.08
C SER A 252 -59.50 22.68 -24.95
#